data_AF-Q07558-F1
#
_entry.id   AF-Q07558-F1
#
_cell.length_a   1.000
_cell.length_b   1.000
_cell.length_c   1.000
_cell.angle_alpha   90.00
_cell.angle_beta   90.00
_cell.angle_gamma   90.00
#
_symmetry.space_group_name_H-M   'P 1'
#
loop_
_entity.id
_entity.type
_entity.pdbx_description
1 polymer ?
#
loop_
_entity_poly.entity_id
_entity_poly.type
_entity_poly.pdbx_seq_one_letter_code
_entity_poly.pdbx_strand_id
1 'polypeptide(L)'
;MFSLKLFVVFLAVCICVSQAVSYTDCTESGQNYCLCVGGNLCGGGKHCEMDGSGNKCVDGEGTPKPKSQTEGDFEEIPDEDILN
;
A
#
# COMPACT_ATOMS: atom_id res chain seq x y z
N MET A 1 -27.78 -10.95 23.33
CA MET A 1 -26.93 -9.98 24.05
C MET A 1 -25.52 -10.06 23.48
N PHE A 2 -25.18 -9.21 22.53
CA PHE A 2 -23.81 -9.17 22.00
C PHE A 2 -22.89 -8.57 23.06
N SER A 3 -21.79 -9.26 23.36
CA SER A 3 -20.82 -8.82 24.37
C SER A 3 -20.06 -7.62 23.82
N LEU A 4 -20.13 -6.46 24.50
CA LEU A 4 -19.40 -5.24 24.14
C LEU A 4 -17.90 -5.51 23.91
N LYS A 5 -17.32 -6.47 24.65
CA LYS A 5 -15.93 -6.91 24.48
C LYS A 5 -15.65 -7.51 23.10
N LEU A 6 -16.58 -8.30 22.56
CA LEU A 6 -16.45 -8.87 21.21
C LEU A 6 -16.48 -7.76 20.16
N PHE A 7 -17.38 -6.78 20.29
CA PHE A 7 -17.47 -5.67 19.34
C PHE A 7 -16.19 -4.82 19.29
N VAL A 8 -15.58 -4.53 20.43
CA VAL A 8 -14.29 -3.80 20.49
C VAL A 8 -13.17 -4.59 19.82
N VAL A 9 -13.10 -5.91 20.03
CA VAL A 9 -12.11 -6.77 19.38
C VAL A 9 -12.32 -6.79 17.86
N PHE A 10 -13.57 -6.92 17.40
CA PHE A 10 -13.89 -6.88 15.97
C PHE A 10 -13.51 -5.54 15.33
N LEU A 11 -13.86 -4.41 15.97
CA LEU A 11 -13.46 -3.08 15.47
C LEU A 11 -11.94 -2.93 15.39
N ALA A 12 -11.21 -3.38 16.41
CA ALA A 12 -9.75 -3.33 16.40
C ALA A 12 -9.17 -4.17 15.24
N VAL A 13 -9.70 -5.37 15.01
CA VAL A 13 -9.29 -6.23 13.89
C VAL A 13 -9.63 -5.59 12.55
N CYS A 14 -10.84 -5.05 12.37
CA CYS A 14 -11.25 -4.35 11.15
C CYS A 14 -10.32 -3.16 10.85
N ILE A 15 -10.02 -2.32 11.84
CA ILE A 15 -9.13 -1.16 11.67
C ILE A 15 -7.70 -1.59 11.28
N CYS A 16 -7.21 -2.72 11.81
CA CYS A 16 -5.91 -3.27 11.43
C CYS A 16 -5.90 -3.82 10.00
N VAL A 17 -6.96 -4.51 9.57
CA VAL A 17 -7.05 -5.11 8.23
C VAL A 17 -7.21 -4.02 7.16
N SER A 18 -8.02 -2.99 7.42
CA SER A 18 -8.23 -1.89 6.46
C SER A 18 -6.99 -1.04 6.21
N GLN A 19 -5.95 -1.12 7.05
CA GLN A 19 -4.71 -0.35 6.90
C GLN A 19 -3.55 -1.13 6.30
N ALA A 20 -3.79 -2.35 5.78
CA ALA A 20 -2.76 -3.13 5.13
C ALA A 20 -2.32 -2.48 3.80
N VAL A 21 -1.35 -1.56 3.88
CA VAL A 21 -0.70 -0.99 2.69
C VAL A 21 0.10 -2.09 2.00
N SER A 22 -0.39 -2.54 0.85
CA SER A 22 0.32 -3.51 0.02
C SER A 22 1.35 -2.77 -0.85
N TYR A 23 2.62 -2.96 -0.53
CA TYR A 23 3.71 -2.52 -1.40
C TYR A 23 3.89 -3.52 -2.53
N THR A 24 4.10 -3.02 -3.74
CA THR A 24 4.30 -3.82 -4.95
C THR A 24 5.68 -3.56 -5.54
N ASP A 25 6.18 -4.47 -6.39
CA ASP A 25 7.49 -4.32 -7.04
C ASP A 25 7.61 -3.00 -7.80
N CYS A 26 8.75 -2.33 -7.70
CA CYS A 26 9.04 -1.13 -8.47
C CYS A 26 8.91 -1.45 -9.97
N THR A 27 8.42 -0.50 -10.77
CA THR A 27 8.26 -0.65 -12.23
C THR A 27 9.29 0.17 -13.01
N GLU A 28 9.92 1.14 -12.36
CA GLU A 28 10.89 2.04 -12.97
C GLU A 28 12.04 2.37 -12.01
N SER A 29 13.22 2.65 -12.57
CA SER A 29 14.36 3.19 -11.82
C SER A 29 14.06 4.61 -11.29
N GLY A 30 14.54 4.94 -10.10
CA GLY A 30 14.27 6.19 -9.39
C GLY A 30 13.03 6.14 -8.49
N GLN A 31 12.28 5.04 -8.47
CA GLN A 31 11.10 4.92 -7.61
C GLN A 31 11.45 4.63 -6.15
N ASN A 32 10.60 5.09 -5.22
CA ASN A 32 10.61 4.68 -3.81
C ASN A 32 9.21 4.24 -3.35
N TYR A 33 9.13 3.77 -2.11
CA TYR A 33 7.95 3.13 -1.53
C TYR A 33 7.42 1.96 -2.37
N CYS A 34 8.33 1.13 -2.90
CA CYS A 34 8.03 -0.07 -3.67
C CYS A 34 9.05 -1.18 -3.35
N LEU A 35 8.71 -2.43 -3.70
CA LEU A 35 9.61 -3.57 -3.49
C LEU A 35 10.71 -3.55 -4.55
N CYS A 36 11.97 -3.50 -4.13
CA CYS A 36 13.10 -3.32 -5.05
C CYS A 36 14.01 -4.54 -5.10
N VAL A 37 14.61 -4.90 -3.95
CA VAL A 37 15.63 -5.96 -3.86
C VAL A 37 15.05 -7.17 -3.14
N GLY A 38 14.81 -8.26 -3.86
CA GLY A 38 14.34 -9.53 -3.26
C GLY A 38 13.02 -9.40 -2.47
N GLY A 39 12.11 -8.52 -2.91
CA GLY A 39 10.85 -8.27 -2.21
C GLY A 39 10.95 -7.35 -0.99
N ASN A 40 12.08 -6.65 -0.80
CA ASN A 40 12.25 -5.67 0.28
C ASN A 40 11.82 -4.26 -0.15
N LEU A 41 11.14 -3.55 0.75
CA LEU A 41 10.69 -2.17 0.55
C LEU A 41 11.88 -1.20 0.46
N CYS A 42 11.94 -0.43 -0.62
CA CYS A 42 12.84 0.72 -0.75
C CYS A 42 12.13 1.98 -0.24
N GLY A 43 12.41 2.38 1.00
CA GLY A 43 11.69 3.44 1.71
C GLY A 43 12.14 4.88 1.37
N GLY A 44 11.65 5.84 2.16
CA GLY A 44 12.01 7.25 2.03
C GLY A 44 13.49 7.53 2.25
N GLY A 45 14.04 8.50 1.51
CA GLY A 45 15.48 8.79 1.47
C GLY A 45 16.30 7.79 0.65
N LYS A 46 15.64 6.85 -0.03
CA LYS A 46 16.25 5.90 -0.98
C LYS A 46 15.46 5.88 -2.29
N HIS A 47 16.08 5.34 -3.34
CA HIS A 47 15.42 5.01 -4.60
C HIS A 47 15.91 3.67 -5.15
N CYS A 48 15.06 3.02 -5.94
CA CYS A 48 15.36 1.77 -6.61
C CYS A 48 16.04 2.04 -7.94
N GLU A 49 17.20 1.43 -8.19
CA GLU A 49 17.88 1.40 -9.49
C GLU A 49 17.76 0.00 -10.08
N MET A 50 17.07 -0.10 -11.21
CA MET A 50 16.98 -1.33 -12.00
C MET A 50 18.15 -1.36 -12.96
N ASP A 51 19.02 -2.35 -12.77
CA ASP A 51 20.19 -2.61 -13.59
C ASP A 51 20.10 -4.04 -14.15
N GLY A 52 20.74 -4.31 -15.28
CA GLY A 52 20.73 -5.64 -15.91
C GLY A 52 21.35 -6.74 -15.02
N SER A 53 22.11 -6.35 -13.99
CA SER A 53 22.69 -7.23 -12.97
C SER A 53 21.76 -7.54 -11.79
N GLY A 54 20.62 -6.84 -11.69
CA GLY A 54 19.69 -6.91 -10.58
C GLY A 54 19.37 -5.54 -10.00
N ASN A 55 18.24 -5.45 -9.32
CA ASN A 55 17.77 -4.21 -8.71
C ASN A 55 18.61 -3.86 -7.47
N LYS A 56 18.82 -2.56 -7.23
CA LYS A 56 19.55 -2.01 -6.07
C LYS A 56 18.72 -0.92 -5.43
N CYS A 57 18.64 -0.88 -4.10
CA CYS A 57 18.03 0.24 -3.37
C CYS A 57 19.15 1.10 -2.79
N VAL A 58 19.35 2.28 -3.34
CA VAL A 58 20.46 3.18 -3.03
C VAL A 58 19.96 4.41 -2.29
N ASP A 59 20.82 5.07 -1.51
CA ASP A 59 20.45 6.30 -0.81
C ASP A 59 20.31 7.47 -1.82
N GLY A 60 19.22 8.22 -1.71
CA GLY A 60 18.85 9.26 -2.67
C GLY A 60 17.35 9.60 -2.64
N GLU A 61 16.97 10.74 -3.20
CA GLU A 61 15.56 11.13 -3.29
C GLU A 61 14.88 10.41 -4.46
N GLY A 62 13.97 9.50 -4.15
CA GLY A 62 13.16 8.78 -5.13
C GLY A 62 11.75 9.35 -5.30
N THR A 63 11.12 9.01 -6.42
CA THR A 63 9.70 9.34 -6.68
C THR A 63 8.80 8.22 -6.14
N PRO A 64 7.77 8.51 -5.33
CA PRO A 64 6.85 7.47 -4.84
C PRO A 64 6.21 6.71 -5.98
N LYS A 65 6.26 5.37 -5.91
CA LYS A 65 5.53 4.54 -6.87
C LYS A 65 4.05 4.95 -6.85
N PRO A 66 3.44 5.25 -8.01
CA PRO A 66 2.02 5.54 -8.06
C PRO A 66 1.26 4.36 -7.46
N LYS A 67 0.34 4.66 -6.54
CA LYS A 67 -0.56 3.63 -6.02
C LYS A 67 -1.31 3.04 -7.21
N SER A 68 -1.26 1.72 -7.34
CA SER A 68 -2.21 1.02 -8.22
C SER A 68 -3.58 1.37 -7.68
N GLN A 69 -4.32 2.23 -8.38
CA GLN A 69 -5.73 2.39 -8.12
C GLN A 69 -6.37 1.08 -8.55
N THR A 70 -6.47 0.13 -7.63
CA THR A 70 -7.44 -0.93 -7.81
C THR A 70 -8.79 -0.23 -7.73
N GLU A 71 -9.39 0.05 -8.88
CA GLU A 71 -10.74 0.60 -9.05
C GLU A 71 -11.84 -0.37 -8.54
N GLY A 72 -11.60 -1.08 -7.44
CA GLY A 72 -12.49 -2.13 -6.93
C GLY A 72 -12.39 -2.37 -5.43
N ASP A 73 -11.77 -1.46 -4.65
CA ASP A 73 -11.75 -1.53 -3.18
C ASP A 73 -12.89 -0.73 -2.52
N PHE A 74 -13.86 -0.28 -3.33
CA PHE A 74 -15.12 0.27 -2.83
C PHE A 74 -16.26 -0.63 -3.30
N GLU A 75 -17.04 -1.13 -2.33
CA GLU A 75 -18.38 -1.64 -2.58
C GLU A 75 -19.20 -0.49 -3.19
N GLU A 76 -19.97 -0.78 -4.25
CA GLU A 76 -20.80 0.21 -4.95
C GLU A 76 -21.77 0.84 -3.93
N ILE A 77 -21.54 2.11 -3.58
CA ILE A 77 -22.44 2.86 -2.71
C ILE A 77 -23.71 3.11 -3.55
N PRO A 78 -24.90 2.69 -3.08
CA PRO A 78 -26.12 2.92 -3.84
C PRO A 78 -26.33 4.43 -4.01
N ASP A 79 -26.67 4.87 -5.24
CA ASP A 79 -26.77 6.30 -5.63
C ASP A 79 -27.68 7.13 -4.71
N GLU A 80 -28.63 6.48 -4.04
CA GLU A 80 -29.55 7.05 -3.06
C GLU A 80 -28.87 7.63 -1.81
N ASP A 81 -27.65 7.20 -1.47
CA ASP A 81 -26.87 7.74 -0.35
C ASP A 81 -25.89 8.87 -0.76
N ILE A 82 -25.74 9.14 -2.06
CA ILE A 82 -24.81 10.16 -2.60
C ILE A 82 -25.53 11.51 -2.83
N LEU A 83 -26.87 11.50 -2.93
CA LEU A 83 -27.67 12.65 -3.37
C LEU A 83 -28.60 13.28 -2.31
N ASN A 84 -28.37 13.02 -1.02
CA ASN A 84 -29.11 13.66 0.09
C ASN A 84 -28.25 14.66 0.87
#